data_AF-A0A9D5G3Z0-F1
#
_entry.id   AF-A0A9D5G3Z0-F1
#
_cell.length_a   1.000
_cell.length_b   1.000
_cell.length_c   1.000
_cell.angle_alpha   90.00
_cell.angle_beta   90.00
_cell.angle_gamma   90.00
#
_symmetry.space_group_name_H-M   'P 1'
#
loop_
_entity.id
_entity.type
_entity.pdbx_description
1 polymer ?
#
loop_
_entity_poly.entity_id
_entity_poly.type
_entity_poly.pdbx_seq_one_letter_code
_entity_poly.pdbx_strand_id
1 'polypeptide(L)'
;MTVVCLIRLLSIAFAILAFPAVASADADEAAAPNPDAGPVGMQPLTGPAPKATPFPGESRLRQRADGTFAAIPQVRGKTKTFTIVARPAPWTLKPGLTVMAKTYNGVVPGPTLVVNQGDRVVIDYRNELDVPDTIHLHGIHSFPVDMDGVPGSSQAMVPPHGTYRYAFTADQTGTFIYHTHDRKAMLDSGLYGGIIVQPTHPRPEERVARDYLEIVSAWYINSASESEFTINGKEYPATRPIDVKHGELIRLRWINISAENFHTMHTHGHYMTIIARDAMPVDGKDVEDTVEIGPGQRVDTTILANAHPGTWLVHCHVLDHIEDAQGMPDGLITALHYIGTPNRTTAMYVAMTRTHKGGDTVSHGAPAPNAGKMSFGMTALLGAFAGLTIFLGLPIARARKLKPAAVNILNAFAIGILVYLVIEISMNAIIPVNRAVAAWHSGAAFPFALVFALAAGLVFGLVGLGAASTALVKRSAQSAVERPLVLAALIAVGIGAHNFAEGLAIGASAASGATAIAAGLIVGFALHNATEGFGIAAPLAGKVVPSWAQIGLAGLVAGGPTFFGTLVGYAFNSPVLSVLFLATAIGALVFVIGELWSVLKKTGVTVAATSMVSAGFALAFITELIVDLNGGG
;
A
#
# COMPACT_ATOMS: atom_id res chain seq x y z
N MET A 1 3.31 16.00 -4.30
CA MET A 1 4.65 15.66 -3.77
C MET A 1 4.88 16.42 -2.47
N THR A 2 4.64 15.78 -1.32
CA THR A 2 4.84 16.40 -0.01
C THR A 2 6.32 16.50 0.32
N VAL A 3 6.72 17.64 0.90
CA VAL A 3 8.05 17.98 1.40
C VAL A 3 8.68 16.88 2.28
N VAL A 4 7.84 16.02 2.87
CA VAL A 4 8.21 14.83 3.65
C VAL A 4 9.04 13.81 2.86
N CYS A 5 8.78 13.63 1.56
CA CYS A 5 9.50 12.65 0.74
C CYS A 5 10.93 13.13 0.41
N LEU A 6 11.10 14.44 0.19
CA LEU A 6 12.41 15.06 -0.06
C LEU A 6 13.26 15.09 1.22
N ILE A 7 12.64 15.32 2.38
CA ILE A 7 13.30 15.26 3.69
C ILE A 7 13.80 13.84 3.99
N ARG A 8 12.98 12.80 3.74
CA ARG A 8 13.40 11.39 3.96
C ARG A 8 14.56 10.95 3.06
N LEU A 9 14.59 11.38 1.80
CA LEU A 9 15.71 11.13 0.89
C LEU A 9 17.02 11.78 1.37
N LEU A 10 16.94 13.01 1.91
CA LEU A 10 18.10 13.70 2.49
C LEU A 10 18.55 13.10 3.82
N SER A 11 17.64 12.54 4.63
CA SER A 11 17.97 11.87 5.89
C SER A 11 18.74 10.55 5.70
N ILE A 12 18.43 9.79 4.64
CA ILE A 12 19.14 8.54 4.33
C ILE A 12 20.58 8.80 3.87
N ALA A 13 20.81 9.89 3.11
CA ALA A 13 22.15 10.30 2.71
C ALA A 13 23.03 10.74 3.90
N PHE A 14 22.43 11.28 4.96
CA PHE A 14 23.16 11.68 6.19
C PHE A 14 23.47 10.51 7.12
N ALA A 15 22.64 9.47 7.15
CA ALA A 15 22.86 8.28 7.99
C ALA A 15 24.07 7.44 7.57
N ILE A 16 24.51 7.54 6.30
CA ILE A 16 25.68 6.81 5.77
C ILE A 16 27.01 7.46 6.22
N LEU A 17 27.00 8.71 6.70
CA LEU A 17 28.21 9.46 7.06
C LEU A 17 28.46 9.59 8.57
N ALA A 18 27.59 9.03 9.42
CA ALA A 18 27.69 9.15 10.88
C ALA A 18 27.89 7.78 11.56
N PHE A 19 29.03 7.15 11.32
CA PHE A 19 29.56 6.15 12.25
C PHE A 19 30.51 6.84 13.24
N PRO A 20 30.18 6.95 14.53
CA PRO A 20 31.19 6.91 15.56
C PRO A 20 31.47 5.45 15.91
N ALA A 21 32.72 5.06 15.74
CA ALA A 21 33.26 3.83 16.28
C ALA A 21 33.15 3.83 17.81
N VAL A 22 32.23 3.04 18.35
CA VAL A 22 32.37 2.47 19.70
C VAL A 22 32.06 0.99 19.57
N ALA A 23 33.10 0.24 19.27
CA ALA A 23 33.17 -1.17 19.60
C ALA A 23 33.42 -1.26 21.12
N SER A 24 32.40 -1.64 21.88
CA SER A 24 32.61 -2.40 23.11
C SER A 24 31.73 -3.64 23.01
N ALA A 25 32.42 -4.77 22.93
CA ALA A 25 31.86 -6.09 22.94
C ALA A 25 31.10 -6.33 24.25
N ASP A 26 29.84 -6.76 24.13
CA ASP A 26 29.32 -7.83 24.97
C ASP A 26 29.12 -9.03 24.05
N ALA A 27 30.18 -9.83 23.99
CA ALA A 27 30.15 -11.16 23.43
C ALA A 27 29.54 -12.08 24.49
N ASP A 28 28.21 -12.23 24.49
CA ASP A 28 27.52 -13.37 25.10
C ASP A 28 26.04 -13.38 24.69
N GLU A 29 25.79 -13.60 23.40
CA GLU A 29 24.63 -14.39 22.97
C GLU A 29 24.87 -14.86 21.53
N ALA A 30 25.58 -15.98 21.39
CA ALA A 30 25.49 -16.76 20.18
C ALA A 30 24.05 -17.33 20.12
N ALA A 31 23.12 -16.53 19.60
CA ALA A 31 21.76 -16.96 19.36
C ALA A 31 21.80 -18.14 18.38
N ALA A 32 21.40 -19.30 18.89
CA ALA A 32 21.24 -20.52 18.11
C ALA A 32 20.37 -20.25 16.86
N PRO A 33 20.56 -20.99 15.75
CA PRO A 33 19.70 -20.86 14.58
C PRO A 33 18.25 -21.15 14.98
N ASN A 34 17.38 -20.14 14.89
CA ASN A 34 15.97 -20.27 15.18
C ASN A 34 15.30 -21.12 14.07
N PRO A 35 14.69 -22.27 14.38
CA PRO A 35 14.08 -23.14 13.38
C PRO A 35 12.76 -22.61 12.78
N ASP A 36 12.26 -21.45 13.21
CA ASP A 36 11.00 -20.89 12.71
C ASP A 36 11.19 -19.52 12.03
N ALA A 37 11.42 -19.53 10.71
CA ALA A 37 11.02 -18.42 9.85
C ALA A 37 9.48 -18.41 9.83
N GLY A 38 8.89 -17.77 10.84
CA GLY A 38 7.45 -17.76 11.05
C GLY A 38 6.67 -17.22 9.83
N PRO A 39 5.41 -17.65 9.67
CA PRO A 39 4.56 -17.21 8.57
C PRO A 39 4.34 -15.69 8.56
N VAL A 40 4.17 -15.14 7.35
CA VAL A 40 3.85 -13.73 7.14
C VAL A 40 2.36 -13.50 7.41
N GLY A 41 2.03 -12.66 8.39
CA GLY A 41 0.65 -12.42 8.83
C GLY A 41 -0.01 -13.63 9.49
N MET A 42 -1.27 -13.48 9.89
CA MET A 42 -2.10 -14.58 10.38
C MET A 42 -2.28 -15.64 9.30
N GLN A 43 -2.29 -16.89 9.74
CA GLN A 43 -2.45 -18.03 8.85
C GLN A 43 -3.90 -18.52 8.85
N PRO A 44 -4.46 -18.83 7.67
CA PRO A 44 -5.72 -19.54 7.58
C PRO A 44 -5.64 -20.88 8.32
N LEU A 45 -6.72 -21.23 9.02
CA LEU A 45 -6.85 -22.51 9.67
C LEU A 45 -7.01 -23.63 8.63
N THR A 46 -6.11 -24.61 8.71
CA THR A 46 -6.16 -25.84 7.91
C THR A 46 -6.81 -26.94 8.74
N GLY A 47 -8.15 -27.02 8.71
CA GLY A 47 -8.91 -28.07 9.41
C GLY A 47 -10.16 -27.57 10.12
N PRO A 48 -10.85 -28.44 10.89
CA PRO A 48 -12.06 -28.06 11.61
C PRO A 48 -11.75 -27.01 12.68
N ALA A 49 -12.46 -25.89 12.62
CA ALA A 49 -12.35 -24.82 13.60
C ALA A 49 -12.79 -25.31 14.99
N PRO A 50 -11.97 -25.14 16.05
CA PRO A 50 -12.38 -25.49 17.41
C PRO A 50 -13.57 -24.64 17.84
N LYS A 51 -14.50 -25.19 18.62
CA LYS A 51 -15.60 -24.36 19.15
C LYS A 51 -15.06 -23.40 20.20
N ALA A 52 -15.34 -22.10 20.05
CA ALA A 52 -15.11 -21.14 21.11
C ALA A 52 -16.08 -21.43 22.27
N THR A 53 -15.58 -21.97 23.38
CA THR A 53 -16.38 -22.19 24.59
C THR A 53 -16.31 -20.96 25.49
N PRO A 54 -17.47 -20.43 25.96
CA PRO A 54 -17.50 -19.31 26.90
C PRO A 54 -16.68 -19.59 28.16
N PHE A 55 -15.94 -18.58 28.65
CA PHE A 55 -15.24 -18.67 29.93
C PHE A 55 -16.22 -18.46 31.10
N PRO A 56 -16.04 -19.18 32.22
CA PRO A 56 -16.88 -18.99 33.41
C PRO A 56 -16.91 -17.53 33.89
N GLY A 57 -18.11 -16.96 33.91
CA GLY A 57 -18.35 -15.61 34.40
C GLY A 57 -18.09 -14.49 33.38
N GLU A 58 -17.72 -14.80 32.13
CA GLU A 58 -17.67 -13.78 31.07
C GLU A 58 -19.07 -13.19 30.83
N SER A 59 -19.13 -11.93 30.35
CA SER A 59 -20.41 -11.29 30.05
C SER A 59 -21.17 -12.08 29.00
N ARG A 60 -22.44 -12.37 29.26
CA ARG A 60 -23.34 -12.94 28.25
C ARG A 60 -23.48 -11.97 27.08
N LEU A 61 -23.54 -12.51 25.88
CA LEU A 61 -23.63 -11.72 24.65
C LEU A 61 -25.06 -11.72 24.10
N ARG A 62 -25.52 -10.55 23.65
CA ARG A 62 -26.76 -10.39 22.88
C ARG A 62 -26.41 -9.95 21.47
N GLN A 63 -26.85 -10.70 20.47
CA GLN A 63 -26.66 -10.32 19.08
C GLN A 63 -27.43 -9.02 18.76
N ARG A 64 -26.80 -8.13 17.98
CA ARG A 64 -27.34 -6.85 17.53
C ARG A 64 -27.83 -6.95 16.08
N ALA A 65 -28.60 -5.95 15.63
CA ALA A 65 -29.16 -5.92 14.27
C ALA A 65 -28.08 -5.78 13.17
N ASP A 66 -26.97 -5.11 13.50
CA ASP A 66 -25.75 -4.97 12.69
C ASP A 66 -24.94 -6.28 12.56
N GLY A 67 -25.34 -7.36 13.27
CA GLY A 67 -24.64 -8.64 13.27
C GLY A 67 -23.50 -8.75 14.31
N THR A 68 -23.17 -7.64 14.99
CA THR A 68 -22.22 -7.62 16.11
C THR A 68 -22.89 -8.11 17.41
N PHE A 69 -22.16 -8.09 18.52
CA PHE A 69 -22.66 -8.50 19.84
C PHE A 69 -22.58 -7.34 20.84
N ALA A 70 -23.55 -7.26 21.75
CA ALA A 70 -23.48 -6.39 22.93
C ALA A 70 -23.24 -7.23 24.19
N ALA A 71 -22.38 -6.75 25.09
CA ALA A 71 -22.20 -7.37 26.39
C ALA A 71 -23.38 -7.02 27.31
N ILE A 72 -23.93 -8.02 28.01
CA ILE A 72 -24.96 -7.82 29.03
C ILE A 72 -24.25 -7.57 30.38
N PRO A 73 -24.35 -6.36 30.97
CA PRO A 73 -23.68 -6.07 32.23
C PRO A 73 -24.40 -6.70 33.41
N GLN A 74 -23.66 -6.97 34.48
CA GLN A 74 -24.24 -7.08 35.81
C GLN A 74 -24.53 -5.68 36.34
N VAL A 75 -25.75 -5.45 36.84
CA VAL A 75 -26.20 -4.13 37.28
C VAL A 75 -26.35 -4.10 38.80
N ARG A 76 -25.70 -3.14 39.47
CA ARG A 76 -25.83 -2.86 40.90
C ARG A 76 -25.95 -1.35 41.12
N GLY A 77 -27.16 -0.86 41.36
CA GLY A 77 -27.42 0.58 41.39
C GLY A 77 -27.09 1.22 40.03
N LYS A 78 -26.25 2.27 40.04
CA LYS A 78 -25.70 2.90 38.83
C LYS A 78 -24.47 2.20 38.25
N THR A 79 -23.98 1.13 38.89
CA THR A 79 -22.79 0.42 38.43
C THR A 79 -23.17 -0.65 37.42
N LYS A 80 -22.55 -0.61 36.24
CA LYS A 80 -22.60 -1.63 35.19
C LYS A 80 -21.25 -2.32 35.10
N THR A 81 -21.20 -3.59 35.44
CA THR A 81 -19.98 -4.41 35.39
C THR A 81 -20.01 -5.35 34.19
N PHE A 82 -18.98 -5.27 33.36
CA PHE A 82 -18.74 -6.13 32.21
C PHE A 82 -17.51 -6.97 32.49
N THR A 83 -17.62 -8.29 32.35
CA THR A 83 -16.45 -9.18 32.32
C THR A 83 -16.04 -9.42 30.87
N ILE A 84 -14.83 -8.98 30.51
CA ILE A 84 -14.26 -9.06 29.16
C ILE A 84 -13.05 -9.98 29.20
N VAL A 85 -13.02 -10.97 28.32
CA VAL A 85 -12.01 -12.03 28.31
C VAL A 85 -11.30 -12.05 26.96
N ALA A 86 -10.00 -11.76 26.93
CA ALA A 86 -9.19 -11.94 25.72
C ALA A 86 -8.83 -13.41 25.57
N ARG A 87 -9.08 -14.00 24.40
CA ARG A 87 -8.75 -15.41 24.10
C ARG A 87 -8.56 -15.65 22.60
N PRO A 88 -7.81 -16.69 22.19
CA PRO A 88 -7.85 -17.17 20.83
C PRO A 88 -9.23 -17.76 20.51
N ALA A 89 -9.79 -17.43 19.35
CA ALA A 89 -11.01 -18.07 18.84
C ALA A 89 -10.99 -18.09 17.31
N PRO A 90 -11.50 -19.16 16.68
CA PRO A 90 -11.57 -19.18 15.23
C PRO A 90 -12.59 -18.17 14.73
N TRP A 91 -12.18 -17.38 13.74
CA TRP A 91 -12.99 -16.35 13.16
C TRP A 91 -12.99 -16.46 11.64
N THR A 92 -14.17 -16.65 11.06
CA THR A 92 -14.35 -16.69 9.61
C THR A 92 -14.61 -15.28 9.08
N LEU A 93 -13.69 -14.73 8.29
CA LEU A 93 -13.85 -13.40 7.69
C LEU A 93 -14.84 -13.47 6.51
N LYS A 94 -14.58 -14.39 5.58
CA LYS A 94 -15.39 -14.71 4.39
C LYS A 94 -15.44 -16.22 4.15
N PRO A 95 -16.33 -16.74 3.28
CA PRO A 95 -16.38 -18.17 2.99
C PRO A 95 -15.03 -18.66 2.48
N GLY A 96 -14.50 -19.73 3.10
CA GLY A 96 -13.19 -20.29 2.76
C GLY A 96 -12.01 -19.65 3.48
N LEU A 97 -12.21 -18.56 4.23
CA LEU A 97 -11.15 -17.91 5.00
C LEU A 97 -11.52 -17.81 6.49
N THR A 98 -10.92 -18.71 7.27
CA THR A 98 -11.01 -18.71 8.74
C THR A 98 -9.61 -18.61 9.33
N VAL A 99 -9.41 -17.74 10.31
CA VAL A 99 -8.14 -17.57 11.04
C VAL A 99 -8.34 -17.83 12.54
N MET A 100 -7.26 -18.04 13.28
CA MET A 100 -7.31 -18.00 14.74
C MET A 100 -7.12 -16.54 15.22
N ALA A 101 -8.23 -15.83 15.39
CA ALA A 101 -8.24 -14.45 15.86
C ALA A 101 -7.95 -14.38 17.36
N LYS A 102 -7.46 -13.23 17.83
CA LYS A 102 -7.45 -12.87 19.25
C LYS A 102 -8.69 -12.02 19.49
N THR A 103 -9.55 -12.48 20.39
CA THR A 103 -10.92 -11.99 20.49
C THR A 103 -11.25 -11.57 21.92
N TYR A 104 -12.11 -10.58 22.06
CA TYR A 104 -12.79 -10.33 23.33
C TYR A 104 -14.10 -11.14 23.37
N ASN A 105 -14.23 -12.02 24.37
CA ASN A 105 -15.37 -12.92 24.57
C ASN A 105 -15.65 -13.84 23.36
N GLY A 106 -14.64 -14.21 22.56
CA GLY A 106 -14.80 -15.16 21.45
C GLY A 106 -15.44 -14.59 20.19
N VAL A 107 -15.59 -13.26 20.09
CA VAL A 107 -16.22 -12.59 18.94
C VAL A 107 -15.36 -11.44 18.43
N VAL A 108 -15.50 -11.13 17.14
CA VAL A 108 -14.89 -9.97 16.48
C VAL A 108 -16.00 -9.18 15.77
N PRO A 109 -16.11 -7.86 15.97
CA PRO A 109 -15.45 -7.09 17.02
C PRO A 109 -15.82 -7.64 18.40
N GLY A 110 -15.02 -7.29 19.40
CA GLY A 110 -15.37 -7.47 20.80
C GLY A 110 -16.75 -6.88 21.12
N PRO A 111 -17.44 -7.41 22.14
CA PRO A 111 -18.82 -7.06 22.39
C PRO A 111 -18.99 -5.59 22.77
N THR A 112 -19.91 -4.88 22.11
CA THR A 112 -20.17 -3.48 22.41
C THR A 112 -20.63 -3.29 23.86
N LEU A 113 -20.03 -2.33 24.55
CA LEU A 113 -20.45 -1.92 25.89
C LEU A 113 -21.44 -0.77 25.75
N VAL A 114 -22.71 -1.01 26.04
CA VAL A 114 -23.76 0.02 25.96
C VAL A 114 -24.17 0.46 27.36
N VAL A 115 -23.96 1.74 27.66
CA VAL A 115 -24.21 2.35 28.97
C VAL A 115 -24.93 3.68 28.80
N ASN A 116 -25.49 4.21 29.89
CA ASN A 116 -26.08 5.53 29.92
C ASN A 116 -25.10 6.53 30.51
N GLN A 117 -25.27 7.80 30.14
CA GLN A 117 -24.54 8.90 30.74
C GLN A 117 -24.70 8.88 32.28
N GLY A 118 -23.59 9.01 32.99
CA GLY A 118 -23.54 8.99 34.45
C GLY A 118 -23.58 7.60 35.11
N ASP A 119 -23.60 6.52 34.33
CA ASP A 119 -23.35 5.18 34.86
C ASP A 119 -21.89 5.05 35.34
N ARG A 120 -21.68 4.28 36.42
CA ARG A 120 -20.34 3.83 36.80
C ARG A 120 -20.04 2.55 36.01
N VAL A 121 -19.09 2.62 35.09
CA VAL A 121 -18.70 1.50 34.25
C VAL A 121 -17.53 0.77 34.90
N VAL A 122 -17.62 -0.55 34.97
CA VAL A 122 -16.52 -1.42 35.41
C VAL A 122 -16.28 -2.47 34.35
N ILE A 123 -15.03 -2.61 33.90
CA ILE A 123 -14.58 -3.67 32.99
C ILE A 123 -13.62 -4.56 33.76
N ASP A 124 -14.09 -5.75 34.11
CA ASP A 124 -13.28 -6.84 34.67
C ASP A 124 -12.62 -7.57 33.51
N TYR A 125 -11.39 -7.15 33.19
CA TYR A 125 -10.58 -7.74 32.13
C TYR A 125 -9.86 -9.00 32.62
N ARG A 126 -9.93 -10.07 31.82
CA ARG A 126 -9.14 -11.30 31.99
C ARG A 126 -8.37 -11.57 30.71
N ASN A 127 -7.06 -11.72 30.83
CA ASN A 127 -6.20 -12.05 29.71
C ASN A 127 -5.98 -13.57 29.66
N GLU A 128 -6.76 -14.30 28.88
CA GLU A 128 -6.57 -15.75 28.67
C GLU A 128 -5.75 -16.05 27.40
N LEU A 129 -4.96 -15.08 26.95
CA LEU A 129 -3.94 -15.28 25.92
C LEU A 129 -2.63 -15.75 26.57
N ASP A 130 -1.78 -16.41 25.79
CA ASP A 130 -0.42 -16.80 26.20
C ASP A 130 0.60 -15.65 26.17
N VAL A 131 0.14 -14.43 25.86
CA VAL A 131 0.94 -13.21 25.79
C VAL A 131 0.35 -12.13 26.69
N PRO A 132 1.17 -11.24 27.26
CA PRO A 132 0.67 -10.12 28.04
C PRO A 132 -0.13 -9.15 27.15
N ASP A 133 -1.12 -8.44 27.71
CA ASP A 133 -1.97 -7.49 27.00
C ASP A 133 -2.57 -6.43 27.95
N THR A 134 -3.14 -5.35 27.43
CA THR A 134 -3.93 -4.35 28.16
C THR A 134 -5.15 -3.91 27.35
N ILE A 135 -6.13 -3.26 27.98
CA ILE A 135 -7.22 -2.57 27.27
C ILE A 135 -7.05 -1.06 27.45
N HIS A 136 -6.89 -0.32 26.35
CA HIS A 136 -7.00 1.13 26.33
C HIS A 136 -8.43 1.59 26.04
N LEU A 137 -8.87 2.64 26.74
CA LEU A 137 -10.21 3.22 26.66
C LEU A 137 -10.19 4.49 25.79
N HIS A 138 -10.11 4.31 24.49
CA HIS A 138 -9.91 5.37 23.51
C HIS A 138 -11.06 6.42 23.52
N GLY A 139 -10.69 7.66 23.84
CA GLY A 139 -11.57 8.84 23.80
C GLY A 139 -12.38 9.07 25.08
N ILE A 140 -12.27 8.19 26.08
CA ILE A 140 -12.81 8.44 27.42
C ILE A 140 -11.73 9.15 28.24
N HIS A 141 -12.08 10.23 28.92
CA HIS A 141 -11.19 11.09 29.72
C HIS A 141 -11.61 11.16 31.20
N SER A 142 -12.83 10.75 31.54
CA SER A 142 -13.39 10.77 32.90
C SER A 142 -12.92 9.59 33.77
N PHE A 143 -11.61 9.38 33.88
CA PHE A 143 -11.01 8.38 34.76
C PHE A 143 -9.65 8.83 35.34
N PRO A 144 -9.21 8.25 36.47
CA PRO A 144 -7.83 8.42 36.92
C PRO A 144 -6.87 7.72 35.95
N VAL A 145 -5.64 8.23 35.85
CA VAL A 145 -4.66 7.82 34.84
C VAL A 145 -4.45 6.31 34.79
N ASP A 146 -4.51 5.61 35.93
CA ASP A 146 -4.31 4.16 36.04
C ASP A 146 -5.35 3.34 35.27
N MET A 147 -6.47 3.92 34.86
CA MET A 147 -7.51 3.26 34.07
C MET A 147 -7.32 3.41 32.55
N ASP A 148 -6.27 4.12 32.10
CA ASP A 148 -6.07 4.45 30.69
C ASP A 148 -5.61 3.26 29.83
N GLY A 149 -4.95 2.25 30.41
CA GLY A 149 -4.58 1.03 29.66
C GLY A 149 -3.28 1.07 28.86
N VAL A 150 -2.42 2.07 29.05
CA VAL A 150 -1.15 2.24 28.34
C VAL A 150 0.01 1.61 29.14
N PRO A 151 0.65 0.54 28.61
CA PRO A 151 1.71 -0.15 29.32
C PRO A 151 2.95 0.73 29.53
N GLY A 152 3.49 0.70 30.75
CA GLY A 152 4.66 1.48 31.14
C GLY A 152 4.39 2.96 31.45
N SER A 153 3.18 3.46 31.15
CA SER A 153 2.75 4.83 31.47
C SER A 153 1.66 4.85 32.54
N SER A 154 0.49 4.26 32.26
CA SER A 154 -0.61 4.24 33.23
C SER A 154 -0.67 2.95 34.05
N GLN A 155 -0.23 1.83 33.48
CA GLN A 155 -0.22 0.54 34.16
C GLN A 155 0.88 -0.38 33.63
N ALA A 156 1.14 -1.48 34.33
CA ALA A 156 1.89 -2.61 33.76
C ALA A 156 1.00 -3.41 32.79
N MET A 157 1.63 -4.17 31.90
CA MET A 157 0.92 -5.15 31.09
C MET A 157 0.21 -6.18 31.99
N VAL A 158 -1.00 -6.61 31.59
CA VAL A 158 -1.69 -7.71 32.28
C VAL A 158 -1.05 -9.02 31.81
N PRO A 159 -0.43 -9.80 32.71
CA PRO A 159 0.26 -11.02 32.32
C PRO A 159 -0.70 -12.05 31.72
N PRO A 160 -0.19 -13.07 31.01
CA PRO A 160 -0.98 -14.24 30.64
C PRO A 160 -1.73 -14.82 31.85
N HIS A 161 -3.01 -15.16 31.65
CA HIS A 161 -3.96 -15.59 32.70
C HIS A 161 -4.17 -14.58 33.84
N GLY A 162 -3.72 -13.34 33.64
CA GLY A 162 -3.87 -12.24 34.57
C GLY A 162 -5.23 -11.55 34.47
N THR A 163 -5.51 -10.71 35.46
CA THR A 163 -6.74 -9.91 35.49
C THR A 163 -6.44 -8.46 35.81
N TYR A 164 -7.25 -7.56 35.27
CA TYR A 164 -7.22 -6.13 35.60
C TYR A 164 -8.64 -5.58 35.66
N ARG A 165 -8.85 -4.56 36.50
CA ARG A 165 -10.17 -3.92 36.65
C ARG A 165 -10.08 -2.46 36.22
N TYR A 166 -10.74 -2.12 35.12
CA TYR A 166 -10.94 -0.74 34.68
C TYR A 166 -12.24 -0.20 35.27
N ALA A 167 -12.25 1.05 35.71
CA ALA A 167 -13.46 1.66 36.25
C ALA A 167 -13.51 3.18 36.01
N PHE A 168 -14.56 3.64 35.36
CA PHE A 168 -14.76 5.05 35.02
C PHE A 168 -16.22 5.46 35.15
N THR A 169 -16.48 6.77 35.21
CA THR A 169 -17.84 7.29 35.13
C THR A 169 -18.10 7.75 33.71
N ALA A 170 -19.21 7.31 33.11
CA ALA A 170 -19.53 7.60 31.72
C ALA A 170 -20.13 9.02 31.58
N ASP A 171 -19.33 10.07 31.82
CA ASP A 171 -19.80 11.46 31.75
C ASP A 171 -19.91 11.97 30.30
N GLN A 172 -18.95 11.56 29.46
CA GLN A 172 -18.94 11.84 28.02
C GLN A 172 -19.94 10.93 27.30
N THR A 173 -20.68 11.49 26.35
CA THR A 173 -21.67 10.77 25.54
C THR A 173 -21.18 10.57 24.12
N GLY A 174 -21.56 9.47 23.46
CA GLY A 174 -21.21 9.24 22.06
C GLY A 174 -20.62 7.85 21.79
N THR A 175 -19.74 7.78 20.79
CA THR A 175 -19.13 6.55 20.28
C THR A 175 -17.63 6.53 20.60
N PHE A 176 -17.19 5.52 21.35
CA PHE A 176 -15.82 5.32 21.81
C PHE A 176 -15.33 3.91 21.47
N ILE A 177 -14.04 3.64 21.67
CA ILE A 177 -13.41 2.35 21.37
C ILE A 177 -12.77 1.83 22.66
N TYR A 178 -12.75 0.51 22.83
CA TYR A 178 -11.78 -0.15 23.69
C TYR A 178 -10.96 -1.12 22.85
N HIS A 179 -9.64 -1.14 23.02
CA HIS A 179 -8.77 -1.98 22.21
C HIS A 179 -7.47 -2.32 22.94
N THR A 180 -6.76 -3.34 22.45
CA THR A 180 -5.40 -3.64 22.90
C THR A 180 -4.49 -2.44 22.73
N HIS A 181 -3.61 -2.18 23.70
CA HIS A 181 -2.55 -1.18 23.56
C HIS A 181 -1.15 -1.81 23.46
N ASP A 182 -1.10 -3.07 22.98
CA ASP A 182 0.13 -3.75 22.55
C ASP A 182 0.38 -3.51 21.04
N ARG A 183 1.39 -4.18 20.49
CA ARG A 183 1.81 -4.16 19.09
C ARG A 183 0.62 -4.26 18.13
N LYS A 184 0.71 -3.54 17.01
CA LYS A 184 -0.27 -3.53 15.90
C LYS A 184 -0.84 -4.91 15.52
N ALA A 185 0.00 -5.96 15.47
CA ALA A 185 -0.46 -7.32 15.18
C ALA A 185 -1.52 -7.87 16.16
N MET A 186 -1.58 -7.37 17.40
CA MET A 186 -2.61 -7.70 18.38
C MET A 186 -3.94 -7.05 18.00
N LEU A 187 -3.91 -5.77 17.61
CA LEU A 187 -5.07 -5.01 17.19
C LEU A 187 -5.69 -5.63 15.94
N ASP A 188 -4.87 -5.83 14.91
CA ASP A 188 -5.28 -6.37 13.61
C ASP A 188 -5.75 -7.82 13.70
N SER A 189 -5.52 -8.50 14.84
CA SER A 189 -6.00 -9.86 15.11
C SER A 189 -7.38 -9.93 15.76
N GLY A 190 -8.03 -8.80 16.04
CA GLY A 190 -9.43 -8.73 16.52
C GLY A 190 -9.62 -8.19 17.94
N LEU A 191 -8.58 -7.70 18.61
CA LEU A 191 -8.64 -7.17 19.97
C LEU A 191 -9.11 -5.70 20.00
N TYR A 192 -10.34 -5.48 19.57
CA TYR A 192 -11.01 -4.18 19.61
C TYR A 192 -12.52 -4.32 19.76
N GLY A 193 -13.20 -3.28 20.25
CA GLY A 193 -14.66 -3.20 20.32
C GLY A 193 -15.15 -1.79 20.62
N GLY A 194 -16.47 -1.60 20.52
CA GLY A 194 -17.09 -0.28 20.73
C GLY A 194 -17.59 -0.07 22.16
N ILE A 195 -17.55 1.17 22.64
CA ILE A 195 -18.31 1.65 23.81
C ILE A 195 -19.29 2.71 23.33
N ILE A 196 -20.58 2.54 23.65
CA ILE A 196 -21.63 3.50 23.36
C ILE A 196 -22.16 4.05 24.67
N VAL A 197 -21.98 5.36 24.89
CA VAL A 197 -22.58 6.08 26.01
C VAL A 197 -23.80 6.85 25.51
N GLN A 198 -24.99 6.41 25.90
CA GLN A 198 -26.25 7.05 25.51
C GLN A 198 -26.46 8.35 26.30
N PRO A 199 -26.72 9.49 25.63
CA PRO A 199 -26.96 10.75 26.31
C PRO A 199 -28.29 10.74 27.06
N THR A 200 -28.32 11.41 28.23
CA THR A 200 -29.57 11.59 28.99
C THR A 200 -30.58 12.44 28.21
N HIS A 201 -30.07 13.41 27.43
CA HIS A 201 -30.85 14.33 26.62
C HIS A 201 -30.34 14.31 25.18
N PRO A 202 -30.77 13.32 24.36
CA PRO A 202 -30.33 13.23 22.97
C PRO A 202 -30.79 14.45 22.17
N ARG A 203 -29.89 14.96 21.32
CA ARG A 203 -30.16 16.01 20.34
C ARG A 203 -31.21 15.53 19.33
N PRO A 204 -31.95 16.43 18.65
CA PRO A 204 -32.95 16.03 17.66
C PRO A 204 -32.43 15.04 16.61
N GLU A 205 -31.22 15.28 16.10
CA GLU A 205 -30.54 14.44 15.11
C GLU A 205 -30.08 13.08 15.66
N GLU A 206 -30.00 12.90 16.98
CA GLU A 206 -29.67 11.62 17.61
C GLU A 206 -30.89 10.73 17.86
N ARG A 207 -32.11 11.25 17.61
CA ARG A 207 -33.37 10.53 17.79
C ARG A 207 -33.70 9.72 16.54
N VAL A 208 -33.06 8.56 16.44
CA VAL A 208 -33.15 7.68 15.27
C VAL A 208 -34.03 6.45 15.54
N ALA A 209 -34.60 5.89 14.47
CA ALA A 209 -35.36 4.64 14.53
C ALA A 209 -34.45 3.42 14.73
N ARG A 210 -33.20 3.49 14.21
CA ARG A 210 -32.20 2.42 14.29
C ARG A 210 -30.80 3.00 14.45
N ASP A 211 -29.95 2.29 15.18
CA ASP A 211 -28.59 2.71 15.51
C ASP A 211 -27.63 1.53 15.30
N TYR A 212 -26.84 1.60 14.23
CA TYR A 212 -25.92 0.57 13.77
C TYR A 212 -24.48 0.95 14.15
N LEU A 213 -23.71 -0.05 14.55
CA LEU A 213 -22.27 0.08 14.76
C LEU A 213 -21.54 -0.60 13.60
N GLU A 214 -20.68 0.15 12.91
CA GLU A 214 -19.91 -0.32 11.77
C GLU A 214 -18.42 -0.05 12.02
N ILE A 215 -17.70 -1.09 12.46
CA ILE A 215 -16.26 -1.02 12.69
C ILE A 215 -15.52 -1.51 11.45
N VAL A 216 -14.82 -0.61 10.77
CA VAL A 216 -13.95 -0.94 9.65
C VAL A 216 -12.54 -1.25 10.16
N SER A 217 -11.96 -2.33 9.66
CA SER A 217 -10.63 -2.80 10.07
C SER A 217 -9.88 -3.46 8.93
N ALA A 218 -8.57 -3.62 9.11
CA ALA A 218 -7.67 -4.24 8.16
C ALA A 218 -6.84 -5.35 8.83
N TRP A 219 -6.56 -6.41 8.07
CA TRP A 219 -5.96 -7.65 8.56
C TRP A 219 -4.76 -8.04 7.70
N TYR A 220 -3.76 -8.62 8.36
CA TYR A 220 -2.59 -9.20 7.72
C TYR A 220 -2.80 -10.71 7.65
N ILE A 221 -3.28 -11.23 6.52
CA ILE A 221 -3.51 -12.67 6.32
C ILE A 221 -2.66 -13.13 5.16
N ASN A 222 -1.75 -14.09 5.41
CA ASN A 222 -0.74 -14.52 4.43
C ASN A 222 0.07 -13.38 3.79
N SER A 223 0.13 -12.21 4.43
CA SER A 223 0.68 -10.98 3.86
C SER A 223 1.43 -10.16 4.89
N ALA A 224 2.45 -9.43 4.40
CA ALA A 224 3.24 -8.48 5.18
C ALA A 224 2.64 -7.07 5.17
N SER A 225 1.54 -6.89 4.42
CA SER A 225 0.72 -5.68 4.40
C SER A 225 -0.72 -6.02 4.74
N GLU A 226 -1.49 -5.00 5.13
CA GLU A 226 -2.94 -5.07 5.17
C GLU A 226 -3.44 -5.56 3.80
N SER A 227 -4.27 -6.60 3.82
CA SER A 227 -4.67 -7.35 2.62
C SER A 227 -6.12 -7.81 2.66
N GLU A 228 -6.68 -7.97 3.85
CA GLU A 228 -8.10 -8.33 4.03
C GLU A 228 -8.77 -7.23 4.84
N PHE A 229 -9.85 -6.65 4.33
CA PHE A 229 -10.55 -5.54 4.97
C PHE A 229 -11.94 -5.96 5.40
N THR A 230 -12.36 -5.56 6.61
CA THR A 230 -13.60 -6.06 7.18
C THR A 230 -14.48 -4.97 7.76
N ILE A 231 -15.79 -5.12 7.56
CA ILE A 231 -16.83 -4.40 8.29
C ILE A 231 -17.33 -5.35 9.38
N ASN A 232 -17.20 -4.95 10.63
CA ASN A 232 -17.60 -5.76 11.79
C ASN A 232 -16.97 -7.17 11.76
N GLY A 233 -15.68 -7.25 11.42
CA GLY A 233 -14.94 -8.51 11.34
C GLY A 233 -15.36 -9.42 10.19
N LYS A 234 -16.26 -8.98 9.30
CA LYS A 234 -16.66 -9.72 8.10
C LYS A 234 -16.19 -9.02 6.85
N GLU A 235 -15.77 -9.82 5.91
CA GLU A 235 -15.35 -9.39 4.59
C GLU A 235 -16.42 -9.77 3.57
N TYR A 236 -16.65 -8.95 2.56
CA TYR A 236 -17.61 -9.25 1.50
C TYR A 236 -17.22 -10.58 0.81
N PRO A 237 -18.18 -11.49 0.50
CA PRO A 237 -19.63 -11.35 0.56
C PRO A 237 -20.27 -11.80 1.89
N ALA A 238 -19.50 -11.97 2.97
CA ALA A 238 -20.01 -12.38 4.28
C ALA A 238 -20.51 -11.22 5.16
N THR A 239 -20.35 -9.97 4.73
CA THR A 239 -20.92 -8.80 5.40
C THR A 239 -22.46 -8.87 5.43
N ARG A 240 -23.03 -8.25 6.45
CA ARG A 240 -24.49 -8.21 6.67
C ARG A 240 -25.03 -6.86 6.21
N PRO A 241 -26.17 -6.81 5.49
CA PRO A 241 -26.79 -5.55 5.13
C PRO A 241 -27.34 -4.78 6.34
N ILE A 242 -27.40 -3.47 6.17
CA ILE A 242 -28.05 -2.51 7.05
C ILE A 242 -29.53 -2.45 6.66
N ASP A 243 -30.37 -3.15 7.42
CA ASP A 243 -31.82 -3.23 7.16
C ASP A 243 -32.57 -1.97 7.60
N VAL A 244 -33.34 -1.35 6.70
CA VAL A 244 -34.12 -0.12 6.97
C VAL A 244 -35.56 -0.25 6.49
N LYS A 245 -36.47 0.58 7.03
CA LYS A 245 -37.78 0.84 6.42
C LYS A 245 -37.79 2.21 5.78
N HIS A 246 -38.59 2.34 4.72
CA HIS A 246 -38.76 3.62 4.04
C HIS A 246 -39.30 4.69 5.01
N GLY A 247 -38.64 5.86 5.01
CA GLY A 247 -38.92 6.99 5.89
C GLY A 247 -38.23 6.94 7.25
N GLU A 248 -37.50 5.88 7.60
CA GLU A 248 -36.73 5.82 8.85
C GLU A 248 -35.51 6.75 8.78
N LEU A 249 -35.29 7.52 9.84
CA LEU A 249 -33.99 8.12 10.13
C LEU A 249 -33.17 7.08 10.88
N ILE A 250 -32.03 6.66 10.31
CA ILE A 250 -31.11 5.72 10.95
C ILE A 250 -29.80 6.41 11.29
N ARG A 251 -29.03 5.79 12.19
CA ARG A 251 -27.68 6.22 12.55
C ARG A 251 -26.67 5.12 12.24
N LEU A 252 -25.58 5.48 11.57
CA LEU A 252 -24.41 4.65 11.39
C LEU A 252 -23.26 5.23 12.23
N ARG A 253 -22.76 4.44 13.17
CA ARG A 253 -21.57 4.74 13.99
C ARG A 253 -20.37 4.11 13.32
N TRP A 254 -19.65 4.88 12.53
CA TRP A 254 -18.43 4.42 11.91
C TRP A 254 -17.28 4.48 12.91
N ILE A 255 -16.50 3.41 12.99
CA ILE A 255 -15.25 3.35 13.75
C ILE A 255 -14.18 2.81 12.80
N ASN A 256 -13.08 3.53 12.63
CA ASN A 256 -11.91 2.98 11.95
C ASN A 256 -10.88 2.50 12.96
N ILE A 257 -10.65 1.19 13.01
CA ILE A 257 -9.65 0.56 13.87
C ILE A 257 -8.42 0.05 13.09
N SER A 258 -8.39 0.24 11.78
CA SER A 258 -7.19 0.01 10.97
C SER A 258 -6.05 0.88 11.49
N ALA A 259 -4.84 0.35 11.57
CA ALA A 259 -3.74 1.12 12.16
C ALA A 259 -3.17 2.17 11.21
N GLU A 260 -3.26 1.94 9.90
CA GLU A 260 -2.62 2.80 8.88
C GLU A 260 -3.59 3.28 7.82
N ASN A 261 -4.62 2.50 7.49
CA ASN A 261 -5.51 2.80 6.37
C ASN A 261 -6.65 3.78 6.70
N PHE A 262 -6.86 4.71 5.77
CA PHE A 262 -8.05 5.57 5.74
C PHE A 262 -9.16 4.85 4.97
N HIS A 263 -10.41 5.08 5.38
CA HIS A 263 -11.56 4.51 4.68
C HIS A 263 -12.54 5.62 4.31
N THR A 264 -12.90 5.68 3.03
CA THR A 264 -13.88 6.62 2.45
C THR A 264 -15.20 5.89 2.22
N MET A 265 -16.06 5.81 3.23
CA MET A 265 -17.29 5.03 3.16
C MET A 265 -18.35 5.77 2.35
N HIS A 266 -18.71 5.24 1.18
CA HIS A 266 -19.71 5.76 0.27
C HIS A 266 -21.04 5.01 0.41
N THR A 267 -22.17 5.73 0.44
CA THR A 267 -23.52 5.14 0.46
C THR A 267 -24.30 5.50 -0.79
N HIS A 268 -24.71 4.49 -1.57
CA HIS A 268 -25.48 4.72 -2.79
C HIS A 268 -26.91 5.21 -2.45
N GLY A 269 -27.43 6.10 -3.29
CA GLY A 269 -28.83 6.55 -3.25
C GLY A 269 -29.21 7.42 -2.04
N HIS A 270 -28.29 7.71 -1.13
CA HIS A 270 -28.55 8.49 0.08
C HIS A 270 -27.39 9.41 0.39
N TYR A 271 -27.67 10.48 1.13
CA TYR A 271 -26.65 11.27 1.78
C TYR A 271 -26.51 10.85 3.25
N MET A 272 -25.28 10.88 3.75
CA MET A 272 -24.94 10.80 5.15
C MET A 272 -24.79 12.22 5.72
N THR A 273 -25.57 12.55 6.74
CA THR A 273 -25.35 13.77 7.52
C THR A 273 -24.48 13.44 8.72
N ILE A 274 -23.28 14.00 8.79
CA ILE A 274 -22.37 13.84 9.93
C ILE A 274 -22.92 14.63 11.12
N ILE A 275 -23.09 13.96 12.26
CA ILE A 275 -23.66 14.55 13.49
C ILE A 275 -22.67 14.61 14.65
N ALA A 276 -21.59 13.82 14.59
CA ALA A 276 -20.48 13.88 15.52
C ALA A 276 -19.21 13.27 14.92
N ARG A 277 -18.04 13.79 15.32
CA ARG A 277 -16.73 13.17 15.12
C ARG A 277 -16.07 12.96 16.48
N ASP A 278 -15.55 11.76 16.72
CA ASP A 278 -14.88 11.39 17.97
C ASP A 278 -15.71 11.68 19.23
N ALA A 279 -17.00 11.36 19.17
CA ALA A 279 -18.02 11.63 20.20
C ALA A 279 -18.35 13.11 20.42
N MET A 280 -17.72 14.03 19.68
CA MET A 280 -18.00 15.46 19.74
C MET A 280 -19.01 15.85 18.64
N PRO A 281 -20.12 16.51 19.00
CA PRO A 281 -21.03 17.13 18.04
C PRO A 281 -20.29 18.00 17.00
N VAL A 282 -20.70 17.91 15.74
CA VAL A 282 -20.27 18.88 14.72
C VAL A 282 -21.34 19.97 14.57
N ASP A 283 -20.89 21.22 14.40
CA ASP A 283 -21.79 22.35 14.15
C ASP A 283 -22.14 22.42 12.65
N GLY A 284 -23.42 22.57 12.32
CA GLY A 284 -23.90 22.70 10.94
C GLY A 284 -24.40 21.38 10.31
N LYS A 285 -24.84 21.45 9.06
CA LYS A 285 -25.28 20.29 8.27
C LYS A 285 -24.14 19.88 7.34
N ASP A 286 -23.24 19.06 7.86
CA ASP A 286 -22.19 18.42 7.06
C ASP A 286 -22.79 17.18 6.37
N VAL A 287 -23.06 17.30 5.07
CA VAL A 287 -23.83 16.32 4.29
C VAL A 287 -22.97 15.84 3.14
N GLU A 288 -22.62 14.55 3.17
CA GLU A 288 -21.72 13.91 2.21
C GLU A 288 -22.36 12.60 1.73
N ASP A 289 -22.05 12.15 0.51
CA ASP A 289 -22.34 10.78 0.09
C ASP A 289 -21.22 9.80 0.46
N THR A 290 -20.03 10.33 0.75
CA THR A 290 -18.78 9.61 0.99
C THR A 290 -18.05 10.24 2.17
N VAL A 291 -17.90 9.48 3.26
CA VAL A 291 -17.33 9.98 4.52
C VAL A 291 -15.95 9.38 4.73
N GLU A 292 -14.94 10.23 4.86
CA GLU A 292 -13.58 9.82 5.23
C GLU A 292 -13.45 9.60 6.74
N ILE A 293 -12.84 8.47 7.11
CA ILE A 293 -12.57 8.07 8.49
C ILE A 293 -11.11 7.60 8.58
N GLY A 294 -10.26 8.35 9.27
CA GLY A 294 -8.87 8.00 9.52
C GLY A 294 -8.68 7.02 10.71
N PRO A 295 -7.49 6.42 10.85
CA PRO A 295 -7.16 5.52 11.97
C PRO A 295 -7.52 6.09 13.35
N GLY A 296 -8.27 5.32 14.14
CA GLY A 296 -8.74 5.69 15.48
C GLY A 296 -9.96 6.63 15.51
N GLN A 297 -10.39 7.17 14.37
CA GLN A 297 -11.52 8.09 14.33
C GLN A 297 -12.87 7.37 14.40
N ARG A 298 -13.86 8.09 14.94
CA ARG A 298 -15.27 7.69 14.91
C ARG A 298 -16.07 8.79 14.24
N VAL A 299 -16.99 8.41 13.37
CA VAL A 299 -17.90 9.35 12.72
C VAL A 299 -19.31 8.82 12.86
N ASP A 300 -20.15 9.57 13.57
CA ASP A 300 -21.56 9.29 13.67
C ASP A 300 -22.29 10.01 12.54
N THR A 301 -22.99 9.25 11.71
CA THR A 301 -23.79 9.78 10.61
C THR A 301 -25.25 9.40 10.73
N THR A 302 -26.12 10.24 10.20
CA THR A 302 -27.54 9.93 10.03
C THR A 302 -27.90 9.81 8.56
N ILE A 303 -28.79 8.87 8.24
CA ILE A 303 -29.31 8.65 6.89
C ILE A 303 -30.82 8.63 6.99
N LEU A 304 -31.48 9.47 6.17
CA LEU A 304 -32.91 9.38 5.96
C LEU A 304 -33.17 8.36 4.83
N ALA A 305 -33.81 7.24 5.14
CA ALA A 305 -34.12 6.18 4.18
C ALA A 305 -35.30 6.55 3.28
N ASN A 306 -35.13 7.53 2.40
CA ASN A 306 -36.15 8.07 1.49
C ASN A 306 -35.90 7.79 -0.01
N ALA A 307 -34.88 6.99 -0.34
CA ALA A 307 -34.64 6.54 -1.70
C ALA A 307 -35.72 5.56 -2.16
N HIS A 308 -35.75 5.26 -3.47
CA HIS A 308 -36.58 4.18 -3.98
C HIS A 308 -36.25 2.87 -3.25
N PRO A 309 -37.25 2.17 -2.67
CA PRO A 309 -37.00 0.94 -1.92
C PRO A 309 -36.26 -0.12 -2.76
N GLY A 310 -35.15 -0.61 -2.23
CA GLY A 310 -34.31 -1.62 -2.87
C GLY A 310 -33.11 -2.01 -2.01
N THR A 311 -32.05 -2.51 -2.66
CA THR A 311 -30.74 -2.76 -2.04
C THR A 311 -29.73 -1.79 -2.64
N TRP A 312 -29.15 -0.91 -1.83
CA TRP A 312 -28.18 0.11 -2.23
C TRP A 312 -26.82 -0.19 -1.62
N LEU A 313 -25.74 -0.20 -2.41
CA LEU A 313 -24.42 -0.53 -1.88
C LEU A 313 -23.93 0.53 -0.88
N VAL A 314 -23.18 0.04 0.10
CA VAL A 314 -22.40 0.85 1.05
C VAL A 314 -21.00 0.28 1.03
N HIS A 315 -20.00 1.03 0.60
CA HIS A 315 -18.65 0.49 0.42
C HIS A 315 -17.55 1.54 0.60
N CYS A 316 -16.33 1.08 0.85
CA CYS A 316 -15.17 1.96 0.80
C CYS A 316 -14.89 2.41 -0.65
N HIS A 317 -14.52 3.67 -0.86
CA HIS A 317 -14.20 4.24 -2.18
C HIS A 317 -12.68 4.29 -2.44
N VAL A 318 -11.91 3.53 -1.67
CA VAL A 318 -10.54 3.14 -2.01
C VAL A 318 -10.62 1.75 -2.65
N LEU A 319 -10.29 1.64 -3.94
CA LEU A 319 -10.55 0.44 -4.74
C LEU A 319 -9.86 -0.81 -4.16
N ASP A 320 -8.61 -0.67 -3.72
CA ASP A 320 -7.83 -1.74 -3.09
C ASP A 320 -8.47 -2.29 -1.80
N HIS A 321 -9.45 -1.59 -1.22
CA HIS A 321 -10.16 -2.04 -0.02
C HIS A 321 -11.47 -2.79 -0.33
N ILE A 322 -11.85 -2.89 -1.60
CA ILE A 322 -13.10 -3.50 -2.06
C ILE A 322 -12.92 -4.55 -3.15
N GLU A 323 -11.68 -4.89 -3.49
CA GLU A 323 -11.34 -5.85 -4.54
C GLU A 323 -10.26 -6.81 -4.04
N ASP A 324 -10.38 -8.09 -4.42
CA ASP A 324 -9.31 -9.06 -4.24
C ASP A 324 -8.23 -8.88 -5.30
N ALA A 325 -7.14 -9.65 -5.20
CA ALA A 325 -6.05 -9.62 -6.18
C ALA A 325 -6.44 -10.04 -7.61
N GLN A 326 -7.70 -10.43 -7.86
CA GLN A 326 -8.26 -10.74 -9.18
C GLN A 326 -9.25 -9.66 -9.66
N GLY A 327 -9.43 -8.57 -8.91
CA GLY A 327 -10.42 -7.52 -9.21
C GLY A 327 -11.87 -7.96 -8.92
N MET A 328 -12.06 -9.02 -8.15
CA MET A 328 -13.39 -9.47 -7.74
C MET A 328 -13.84 -8.70 -6.49
N PRO A 329 -15.14 -8.38 -6.32
CA PRO A 329 -15.58 -7.64 -5.16
C PRO A 329 -15.31 -8.41 -3.87
N ASP A 330 -14.67 -7.72 -2.94
CA ASP A 330 -14.17 -8.25 -1.67
C ASP A 330 -14.19 -7.13 -0.61
N GLY A 331 -13.63 -7.37 0.58
CA GLY A 331 -13.31 -6.28 1.50
C GLY A 331 -14.52 -5.53 2.09
N LEU A 332 -14.41 -4.19 2.13
CA LEU A 332 -15.34 -3.26 2.77
C LEU A 332 -16.56 -2.94 1.91
N ILE A 333 -17.39 -3.96 1.65
CA ILE A 333 -18.65 -3.80 0.93
C ILE A 333 -19.79 -4.36 1.79
N THR A 334 -20.87 -3.61 1.92
CA THR A 334 -22.18 -4.06 2.40
C THR A 334 -23.29 -3.37 1.61
N ALA A 335 -24.52 -3.37 2.12
CA ALA A 335 -25.62 -2.66 1.49
C ALA A 335 -26.63 -2.15 2.53
N LEU A 336 -27.25 -1.01 2.22
CA LEU A 336 -28.48 -0.55 2.84
C LEU A 336 -29.66 -1.22 2.13
N HIS A 337 -30.42 -2.03 2.87
CA HIS A 337 -31.49 -2.89 2.35
C HIS A 337 -32.85 -2.47 2.90
N TYR A 338 -33.78 -2.12 2.01
CA TYR A 338 -35.15 -1.80 2.39
C TYR A 338 -35.93 -3.09 2.67
N ILE A 339 -36.35 -3.25 3.93
CA ILE A 339 -37.15 -4.38 4.40
C ILE A 339 -38.43 -4.49 3.55
N GLY A 340 -38.70 -5.70 3.06
CA GLY A 340 -39.83 -5.99 2.16
C GLY A 340 -39.44 -5.97 0.68
N THR A 341 -38.20 -5.65 0.34
CA THR A 341 -37.64 -5.81 -1.01
C THR A 341 -36.73 -7.05 -1.09
N PRO A 342 -36.39 -7.55 -2.29
CA PRO A 342 -35.40 -8.61 -2.42
C PRO A 342 -34.02 -8.14 -1.95
N ASN A 343 -33.44 -8.85 -0.98
CA ASN A 343 -32.07 -8.63 -0.55
C ASN A 343 -31.10 -9.05 -1.66
N ARG A 344 -30.34 -8.09 -2.19
CA ARG A 344 -29.36 -8.27 -3.27
C ARG A 344 -27.91 -8.02 -2.83
N THR A 345 -27.60 -8.03 -1.53
CA THR A 345 -26.24 -7.72 -1.03
C THR A 345 -25.18 -8.60 -1.68
N THR A 346 -25.44 -9.89 -1.85
CA THR A 346 -24.51 -10.84 -2.49
C THR A 346 -24.74 -11.01 -4.00
N ALA A 347 -25.70 -10.28 -4.59
CA ALA A 347 -26.06 -10.45 -5.99
C ALA A 347 -24.93 -10.03 -6.93
N MET A 348 -24.18 -8.98 -6.57
CA MET A 348 -22.99 -8.54 -7.32
C MET A 348 -21.92 -9.63 -7.31
N TYR A 349 -21.56 -10.16 -6.13
CA TYR A 349 -20.63 -11.29 -6.02
C TYR A 349 -21.04 -12.47 -6.91
N VAL A 350 -22.31 -12.87 -6.83
CA VAL A 350 -22.84 -14.01 -7.61
C VAL A 350 -22.84 -13.71 -9.11
N ALA A 351 -23.23 -12.50 -9.52
CA ALA A 351 -23.24 -12.10 -10.91
C ALA A 351 -21.82 -12.10 -11.49
N MET A 352 -20.87 -11.39 -10.85
CA MET A 352 -19.48 -11.35 -11.31
C MET A 352 -18.85 -12.74 -11.31
N THR A 353 -19.07 -13.53 -10.25
CA THR A 353 -18.58 -14.93 -10.20
C THR A 353 -19.16 -15.75 -11.36
N ARG A 354 -20.43 -15.57 -11.74
CA ARG A 354 -21.03 -16.27 -12.90
C ARG A 354 -20.51 -15.74 -14.23
N THR A 355 -20.32 -14.45 -14.40
CA THR A 355 -19.78 -13.87 -15.64
C THR A 355 -18.35 -14.34 -15.86
N HIS A 356 -17.54 -14.40 -14.80
CA HIS A 356 -16.16 -14.87 -14.85
C HIS A 356 -16.04 -16.41 -14.87
N LYS A 357 -17.03 -17.18 -14.39
CA LYS A 357 -17.06 -18.66 -14.53
C LYS A 357 -17.82 -19.19 -15.76
N GLY A 358 -18.69 -18.38 -16.38
CA GLY A 358 -19.61 -18.77 -17.45
C GLY A 358 -19.18 -18.35 -18.86
N GLY A 359 -17.95 -17.85 -19.02
CA GLY A 359 -17.39 -17.36 -20.28
C GLY A 359 -16.98 -18.41 -21.31
N ASP A 360 -17.28 -19.70 -21.11
CA ASP A 360 -16.85 -20.79 -22.01
C ASP A 360 -17.75 -21.00 -23.24
N THR A 361 -18.88 -20.30 -23.40
CA THR A 361 -19.72 -20.44 -24.60
C THR A 361 -20.38 -19.13 -25.04
N VAL A 362 -19.71 -18.36 -25.92
CA VAL A 362 -20.22 -17.82 -27.21
C VAL A 362 -19.13 -16.93 -27.80
N SER A 363 -18.70 -17.29 -29.01
CA SER A 363 -17.63 -16.66 -29.77
C SER A 363 -18.00 -15.29 -30.33
N HIS A 364 -17.16 -14.28 -30.09
CA HIS A 364 -16.49 -13.54 -31.17
C HIS A 364 -15.18 -12.94 -30.65
N GLY A 365 -14.06 -13.55 -31.05
CA GLY A 365 -12.73 -12.97 -30.89
C GLY A 365 -11.65 -13.83 -30.21
N ALA A 366 -11.80 -15.15 -30.15
CA ALA A 366 -10.86 -16.10 -29.51
C ALA A 366 -10.63 -15.84 -28.00
N PRO A 367 -10.60 -16.88 -27.17
CA PRO A 367 -10.45 -16.72 -25.74
C PRO A 367 -9.04 -16.17 -25.47
N ALA A 368 -8.92 -15.05 -24.76
CA ALA A 368 -7.78 -14.99 -23.84
C ALA A 368 -8.05 -16.12 -22.84
N PRO A 369 -7.19 -17.15 -22.75
CA PRO A 369 -7.40 -18.26 -21.83
C PRO A 369 -7.31 -17.73 -20.40
N ASN A 370 -7.05 -18.58 -19.41
CA ASN A 370 -6.20 -18.16 -18.29
C ASN A 370 -5.20 -17.09 -18.80
N ALA A 371 -4.96 -15.99 -18.10
CA ALA A 371 -3.68 -15.31 -18.31
C ALA A 371 -2.58 -16.26 -17.76
N GLY A 372 -2.48 -17.46 -18.34
CA GLY A 372 -1.30 -18.27 -18.31
C GLY A 372 -0.20 -17.33 -18.75
N LYS A 373 0.84 -17.31 -17.92
CA LYS A 373 2.09 -16.57 -18.12
C LYS A 373 2.26 -16.23 -19.59
N MET A 374 2.33 -14.93 -19.89
CA MET A 374 2.59 -14.46 -21.25
C MET A 374 3.71 -15.34 -21.81
N SER A 375 3.44 -16.01 -22.93
CA SER A 375 4.34 -17.07 -23.39
C SER A 375 5.75 -16.50 -23.50
N PHE A 376 6.77 -17.29 -23.14
CA PHE A 376 8.16 -16.82 -23.19
C PHE A 376 8.49 -16.13 -24.52
N GLY A 377 7.99 -16.68 -25.64
CA GLY A 377 8.16 -16.09 -26.97
C GLY A 377 7.47 -14.74 -27.15
N MET A 378 6.24 -14.56 -26.64
CA MET A 378 5.54 -13.28 -26.68
C MET A 378 6.22 -12.25 -25.78
N THR A 379 6.60 -12.64 -24.57
CA THR A 379 7.34 -11.80 -23.62
C THR A 379 8.67 -11.33 -24.21
N ALA A 380 9.43 -12.25 -24.81
CA ALA A 380 10.69 -11.94 -25.48
C ALA A 380 10.50 -10.97 -26.66
N LEU A 381 9.44 -11.16 -27.46
CA LEU A 381 9.14 -10.29 -28.60
C LEU A 381 8.74 -8.89 -28.16
N LEU A 382 7.93 -8.77 -27.11
CA LEU A 382 7.52 -7.47 -26.57
C LEU A 382 8.65 -6.75 -25.83
N GLY A 383 9.51 -7.48 -25.11
CA GLY A 383 10.74 -6.91 -24.54
C GLY A 383 11.71 -6.43 -25.62
N ALA A 384 11.83 -7.16 -26.74
CA ALA A 384 12.59 -6.69 -27.91
C ALA A 384 11.96 -5.43 -28.52
N PHE A 385 10.62 -5.39 -28.65
CA PHE A 385 9.91 -4.22 -29.14
C PHE A 385 10.18 -2.98 -28.26
N ALA A 386 10.06 -3.12 -26.94
CA ALA A 386 10.34 -2.04 -25.99
C ALA A 386 11.79 -1.54 -26.09
N GLY A 387 12.77 -2.43 -26.26
CA GLY A 387 14.16 -2.03 -26.46
C GLY A 387 14.43 -1.38 -27.83
N LEU A 388 13.74 -1.82 -28.89
CA LEU A 388 13.94 -1.31 -30.25
C LEU A 388 13.41 0.11 -30.46
N THR A 389 12.48 0.60 -29.63
CA THR A 389 11.96 1.96 -29.78
C THR A 389 13.03 3.03 -29.58
N ILE A 390 14.16 2.72 -28.94
CA ILE A 390 15.32 3.63 -28.83
C ILE A 390 15.85 4.11 -30.18
N PHE A 391 15.68 3.28 -31.23
CA PHE A 391 16.07 3.64 -32.59
C PHE A 391 15.22 4.77 -33.19
N LEU A 392 14.08 5.12 -32.59
CA LEU A 392 13.27 6.25 -33.01
C LEU A 392 13.93 7.59 -32.69
N GLY A 393 14.66 7.69 -31.56
CA GLY A 393 15.33 8.92 -31.13
C GLY A 393 16.71 9.14 -31.75
N LEU A 394 17.42 8.08 -32.11
CA LEU A 394 18.82 8.14 -32.59
C LEU A 394 19.05 8.85 -33.96
N PRO A 395 18.14 8.83 -34.95
CA PRO A 395 18.36 9.46 -36.25
C PRO A 395 18.68 10.96 -36.18
N ILE A 396 18.25 11.65 -35.11
CA ILE A 396 18.56 13.07 -34.90
C ILE A 396 20.06 13.34 -34.80
N ALA A 397 20.87 12.34 -34.42
CA ALA A 397 22.33 12.44 -34.33
C ALA A 397 22.99 12.81 -35.68
N ARG A 398 22.32 12.53 -36.80
CA ARG A 398 22.80 12.86 -38.16
C ARG A 398 22.31 14.20 -38.69
N ALA A 399 21.53 14.96 -37.92
CA ALA A 399 21.04 16.26 -38.33
C ALA A 399 22.21 17.25 -38.53
N ARG A 400 22.53 17.56 -39.80
CA ARG A 400 23.71 18.34 -40.19
C ARG A 400 23.62 19.85 -39.87
N LYS A 401 22.45 20.37 -39.51
CA LYS A 401 22.18 21.82 -39.37
C LYS A 401 21.41 22.19 -38.09
N LEU A 402 21.69 21.53 -36.97
CA LEU A 402 21.10 21.95 -35.70
C LEU A 402 21.85 23.17 -35.15
N LYS A 403 21.11 24.23 -34.82
CA LYS A 403 21.66 25.39 -34.11
C LYS A 403 22.15 24.93 -32.72
N PRO A 404 23.24 25.48 -32.18
CA PRO A 404 23.72 25.14 -30.83
C PRO A 404 22.62 25.23 -29.75
N ALA A 405 21.74 26.23 -29.87
CA ALA A 405 20.58 26.39 -28.98
C ALA A 405 19.61 25.19 -29.03
N ALA A 406 19.40 24.59 -30.21
CA ALA A 406 18.53 23.43 -30.36
C ALA A 406 19.17 22.17 -29.73
N VAL A 407 20.48 22.00 -29.87
CA VAL A 407 21.22 20.91 -29.22
C VAL A 407 21.16 21.05 -27.70
N ASN A 408 21.30 22.28 -27.17
CA ASN A 408 21.18 22.55 -25.74
C ASN A 408 19.77 22.29 -25.20
N ILE A 409 18.74 22.65 -25.96
CA ILE A 409 17.34 22.39 -25.61
C ILE A 409 17.06 20.89 -25.54
N LEU A 410 17.51 20.13 -26.54
CA LEU A 410 17.36 18.67 -26.57
C LEU A 410 18.14 17.99 -25.43
N ASN A 411 19.37 18.45 -25.17
CA ASN A 411 20.17 17.96 -24.05
C ASN A 411 19.51 18.24 -22.69
N ALA A 412 18.99 19.45 -22.49
CA ALA A 412 18.31 19.83 -21.26
C ALA A 412 17.00 19.06 -21.06
N PHE A 413 16.24 18.84 -22.12
CA PHE A 413 15.04 18.00 -22.10
C PHE A 413 15.36 16.55 -21.69
N ALA A 414 16.40 15.96 -22.27
CA ALA A 414 16.87 14.63 -21.91
C ALA A 414 17.28 14.54 -20.42
N ILE A 415 17.98 15.56 -19.89
CA ILE A 415 18.31 15.63 -18.45
C ILE A 415 17.05 15.59 -17.59
N GLY A 416 15.99 16.31 -17.98
CA GLY A 416 14.71 16.30 -17.27
C GLY A 416 14.09 14.92 -17.14
N ILE A 417 14.05 14.17 -18.26
CA ILE A 417 13.55 12.79 -18.31
C ILE A 417 14.41 11.88 -17.42
N LEU A 418 15.74 11.94 -17.56
CA LEU A 418 16.64 11.09 -16.79
C LEU A 418 16.58 11.36 -15.28
N VAL A 419 16.33 12.61 -14.86
CA VAL A 419 16.14 12.94 -13.43
C VAL A 419 14.87 12.29 -12.89
N TYR A 420 13.77 12.28 -13.67
CA TYR A 420 12.56 11.60 -13.28
C TYR A 420 12.79 10.09 -13.12
N LEU A 421 13.47 9.47 -14.10
CA LEU A 421 13.83 8.05 -14.06
C LEU A 421 14.59 7.65 -12.80
N VAL A 422 15.58 8.45 -12.39
CA VAL A 422 16.34 8.17 -11.17
C VAL A 422 15.40 8.06 -9.96
N ILE A 423 14.37 8.91 -9.87
CA ILE A 423 13.40 8.88 -8.77
C ILE A 423 12.58 7.57 -8.83
N GLU A 424 12.00 7.27 -9.98
CA GLU A 424 11.14 6.10 -10.19
C GLU A 424 11.88 4.79 -9.86
N ILE A 425 13.06 4.59 -10.45
CA ILE A 425 13.88 3.40 -10.24
C ILE A 425 14.34 3.31 -8.79
N SER A 426 14.63 4.44 -8.15
CA SER A 426 14.98 4.47 -6.72
C SER A 426 13.84 3.96 -5.85
N MET A 427 12.59 4.34 -6.16
CA MET A 427 11.45 3.82 -5.40
C MET A 427 11.34 2.30 -5.55
N ASN A 428 11.46 1.78 -6.77
CA ASN A 428 11.42 0.34 -7.05
C ASN A 428 12.57 -0.44 -6.39
N ALA A 429 13.77 0.14 -6.31
CA ALA A 429 14.92 -0.47 -5.63
C ALA A 429 14.77 -0.49 -4.09
N ILE A 430 14.15 0.56 -3.53
CA ILE A 430 14.05 0.77 -2.08
C ILE A 430 12.89 -0.02 -1.47
N ILE A 431 11.79 -0.23 -2.20
CA ILE A 431 10.61 -0.95 -1.68
C ILE A 431 10.96 -2.33 -1.08
N PRO A 432 11.69 -3.24 -1.77
CA PRO A 432 12.06 -4.53 -1.20
C PRO A 432 12.95 -4.41 0.03
N VAL A 433 13.85 -3.42 0.05
CA VAL A 433 14.76 -3.15 1.17
C VAL A 433 13.97 -2.67 2.38
N ASN A 434 13.05 -1.72 2.21
CA ASN A 434 12.20 -1.21 3.28
C ASN A 434 11.31 -2.30 3.88
N ARG A 435 10.71 -3.16 3.04
CA ARG A 435 9.94 -4.32 3.51
C ARG A 435 10.80 -5.24 4.38
N ALA A 436 12.04 -5.51 3.95
CA ALA A 436 12.93 -6.38 4.69
C ALA A 436 13.49 -5.75 5.97
N VAL A 437 13.75 -4.43 5.98
CA VAL A 437 14.15 -3.68 7.19
C VAL A 437 13.00 -3.58 8.18
N ALA A 438 11.77 -3.37 7.72
CA ALA A 438 10.58 -3.43 8.57
C ALA A 438 10.42 -4.82 9.20
N ALA A 439 10.66 -5.89 8.42
CA ALA A 439 10.66 -7.26 8.93
C ALA A 439 11.75 -7.47 10.01
N TRP A 440 12.95 -6.90 9.84
CA TRP A 440 14.00 -6.93 10.86
C TRP A 440 13.57 -6.25 12.16
N HIS A 441 12.94 -5.07 12.09
CA HIS A 441 12.38 -4.41 13.28
C HIS A 441 11.27 -5.23 13.96
N SER A 442 10.64 -6.16 13.25
CA SER A 442 9.66 -7.11 13.79
C SER A 442 10.26 -8.46 14.25
N GLY A 443 11.60 -8.59 14.27
CA GLY A 443 12.32 -9.76 14.79
C GLY A 443 12.91 -10.70 13.73
N ALA A 444 12.82 -10.38 12.43
CA ALA A 444 13.51 -11.14 11.39
C ALA A 444 15.04 -10.87 11.40
N ALA A 445 15.82 -11.70 10.70
CA ALA A 445 17.24 -11.42 10.51
C ALA A 445 17.46 -10.13 9.70
N PHE A 446 18.51 -9.36 10.02
CA PHE A 446 18.85 -8.16 9.27
C PHE A 446 19.07 -8.51 7.78
N PRO A 447 18.49 -7.76 6.84
CA PRO A 447 18.50 -8.12 5.41
C PRO A 447 19.82 -7.75 4.72
N PHE A 448 20.94 -8.31 5.19
CA PHE A 448 22.29 -8.02 4.70
C PHE A 448 22.40 -8.11 3.18
N ALA A 449 21.81 -9.14 2.57
CA ALA A 449 21.91 -9.35 1.12
C ALA A 449 21.24 -8.22 0.32
N LEU A 450 20.10 -7.71 0.76
CA LEU A 450 19.37 -6.64 0.07
C LEU A 450 20.05 -5.28 0.27
N VAL A 451 20.48 -4.98 1.50
CA VAL A 451 21.21 -3.74 1.81
C VAL A 451 22.56 -3.72 1.09
N PHE A 452 23.27 -4.85 1.08
CA PHE A 452 24.51 -5.00 0.32
C PHE A 452 24.27 -4.88 -1.18
N ALA A 453 23.24 -5.52 -1.73
CA ALA A 453 22.89 -5.42 -3.15
C ALA A 453 22.61 -3.96 -3.56
N LEU A 454 21.87 -3.21 -2.73
CA LEU A 454 21.61 -1.79 -2.96
C LEU A 454 22.93 -0.98 -2.98
N ALA A 455 23.76 -1.14 -1.96
CA ALA A 455 25.02 -0.41 -1.84
C ALA A 455 26.02 -0.79 -2.94
N ALA A 456 26.23 -2.09 -3.17
CA ALA A 456 27.14 -2.62 -4.17
C ALA A 456 26.69 -2.23 -5.58
N GLY A 457 25.39 -2.32 -5.87
CA GLY A 457 24.82 -1.94 -7.15
C GLY A 457 25.04 -0.46 -7.42
N LEU A 458 24.76 0.42 -6.46
CA LEU A 458 24.96 1.87 -6.59
C LEU A 458 26.44 2.22 -6.82
N VAL A 459 27.35 1.61 -6.05
CA VAL A 459 28.79 1.80 -6.20
C VAL A 459 29.27 1.31 -7.57
N PHE A 460 28.83 0.13 -8.00
CA PHE A 460 29.20 -0.42 -9.30
C PHE A 460 28.69 0.46 -10.44
N GLY A 461 27.46 0.96 -10.36
CA GLY A 461 26.90 1.90 -11.33
C GLY A 461 27.65 3.22 -11.40
N LEU A 462 27.84 3.90 -10.26
CA LEU A 462 28.50 5.22 -10.22
C LEU A 462 30.00 5.16 -10.50
N VAL A 463 30.71 4.34 -9.74
CA VAL A 463 32.18 4.30 -9.74
C VAL A 463 32.68 3.45 -10.90
N GLY A 464 32.00 2.34 -11.21
CA GLY A 464 32.37 1.46 -12.33
C GLY A 464 32.26 2.17 -13.67
N LEU A 465 31.14 2.82 -13.98
CA LEU A 465 31.02 3.62 -15.20
C LEU A 465 31.94 4.84 -15.20
N GLY A 466 32.13 5.51 -14.07
CA GLY A 466 33.06 6.64 -13.98
C GLY A 466 34.52 6.25 -14.26
N ALA A 467 34.95 5.11 -13.73
CA ALA A 467 36.29 4.56 -13.96
C ALA A 467 36.46 4.09 -15.42
N ALA A 468 35.47 3.38 -15.97
CA ALA A 468 35.47 2.95 -17.36
C ALA A 468 35.47 4.15 -18.32
N SER A 469 34.67 5.17 -18.04
CA SER A 469 34.63 6.45 -18.75
C SER A 469 36.01 7.11 -18.75
N THR A 470 36.61 7.27 -17.57
CA THR A 470 37.92 7.90 -17.43
C THR A 470 39.00 7.13 -18.20
N ALA A 471 38.96 5.79 -18.16
CA ALA A 471 39.90 4.94 -18.89
C ALA A 471 39.72 5.04 -20.42
N LEU A 472 38.48 5.04 -20.91
CA LEU A 472 38.16 5.17 -22.34
C LEU A 472 38.50 6.55 -22.87
N VAL A 473 38.16 7.62 -22.14
CA VAL A 473 38.46 9.02 -22.52
C VAL A 473 39.97 9.28 -22.49
N LYS A 474 40.72 8.73 -21.52
CA LYS A 474 42.19 8.83 -21.50
C LYS A 474 42.83 8.13 -22.72
N ARG A 475 42.28 6.99 -23.15
CA ARG A 475 42.75 6.28 -24.36
C ARG A 475 42.38 7.01 -25.66
N SER A 476 41.26 7.72 -25.69
CA SER A 476 40.78 8.47 -26.87
C SER A 476 41.16 9.96 -26.87
N ALA A 477 42.09 10.39 -25.99
CA ALA A 477 42.33 11.79 -25.70
C ALA A 477 42.97 12.60 -26.85
N GLN A 478 43.25 11.96 -28.01
CA GLN A 478 44.06 12.55 -29.08
C GLN A 478 43.27 13.20 -30.23
N SER A 479 41.93 13.09 -30.30
CA SER A 479 41.14 13.70 -31.40
C SER A 479 39.86 14.43 -30.94
N ALA A 480 39.62 15.62 -31.51
CA ALA A 480 38.41 16.42 -31.27
C ALA A 480 37.12 15.76 -31.80
N VAL A 481 37.25 14.82 -32.74
CA VAL A 481 36.14 14.03 -33.32
C VAL A 481 35.79 12.82 -32.44
N GLU A 482 36.76 12.27 -31.71
CA GLU A 482 36.57 11.08 -30.89
C GLU A 482 35.82 11.36 -29.58
N ARG A 483 35.98 12.55 -28.99
CA ARG A 483 35.35 12.88 -27.69
C ARG A 483 33.81 12.83 -27.70
N PRO A 484 33.10 13.42 -28.68
CA PRO A 484 31.64 13.28 -28.76
C PRO A 484 31.17 11.84 -28.95
N LEU A 485 31.90 11.04 -29.73
CA LEU A 485 31.59 9.64 -29.99
C LEU A 485 31.78 8.78 -28.72
N VAL A 486 32.84 9.01 -27.97
CA VAL A 486 33.09 8.33 -26.69
C VAL A 486 32.04 8.70 -25.66
N LEU A 487 31.67 9.98 -25.58
CA LEU A 487 30.61 10.42 -24.68
C LEU A 487 29.25 9.78 -25.03
N ALA A 488 28.89 9.76 -26.32
CA ALA A 488 27.69 9.08 -26.78
C ALA A 488 27.70 7.57 -26.48
N ALA A 489 28.85 6.91 -26.65
CA ALA A 489 29.01 5.50 -26.31
C ALA A 489 28.84 5.24 -24.80
N LEU A 490 29.38 6.11 -23.95
CA LEU A 490 29.21 6.00 -22.50
C LEU A 490 27.77 6.22 -22.06
N ILE A 491 27.08 7.19 -22.67
CA ILE A 491 25.64 7.42 -22.44
C ILE A 491 24.85 6.18 -22.88
N ALA A 492 25.15 5.61 -24.05
CA ALA A 492 24.51 4.39 -24.53
C ALA A 492 24.73 3.19 -23.60
N VAL A 493 25.92 3.03 -23.01
CA VAL A 493 26.20 1.98 -22.02
C VAL A 493 25.43 2.21 -20.72
N GLY A 494 25.38 3.46 -20.23
CA GLY A 494 24.64 3.81 -19.02
C GLY A 494 23.14 3.58 -19.15
N ILE A 495 22.57 4.02 -20.27
CA ILE A 495 21.17 3.75 -20.65
C ILE A 495 20.95 2.25 -20.81
N GLY A 496 21.86 1.52 -21.46
CA GLY A 496 21.78 0.06 -21.60
C GLY A 496 21.70 -0.68 -20.26
N ALA A 497 22.45 -0.24 -19.24
CA ALA A 497 22.35 -0.83 -17.90
C ALA A 497 20.98 -0.60 -17.25
N HIS A 498 20.38 0.57 -17.47
CA HIS A 498 19.02 0.87 -17.02
C HIS A 498 17.97 0.02 -17.74
N ASN A 499 18.07 -0.05 -19.07
CA ASN A 499 17.17 -0.80 -19.93
C ASN A 499 17.21 -2.31 -19.65
N PHE A 500 18.35 -2.84 -19.19
CA PHE A 500 18.41 -4.20 -18.65
C PHE A 500 17.48 -4.40 -17.45
N ALA A 501 17.43 -3.45 -16.53
CA ALA A 501 16.56 -3.52 -15.34
C ALA A 501 15.07 -3.41 -15.70
N GLU A 502 14.72 -2.57 -16.67
CA GLU A 502 13.37 -2.53 -17.26
C GLU A 502 12.97 -3.89 -17.83
N GLY A 503 13.88 -4.51 -18.59
CA GLY A 503 13.71 -5.85 -19.11
C GLY A 503 13.43 -6.86 -18.01
N LEU A 504 14.23 -6.85 -16.93
CA LEU A 504 14.00 -7.74 -15.78
C LEU A 504 12.59 -7.59 -15.20
N ALA A 505 12.09 -6.35 -15.10
CA ALA A 505 10.74 -6.07 -14.60
C ALA A 505 9.64 -6.60 -15.54
N ILE A 506 9.78 -6.41 -16.86
CA ILE A 506 8.86 -7.01 -17.85
C ILE A 506 8.85 -8.54 -17.71
N GLY A 507 10.04 -9.15 -17.68
CA GLY A 507 10.21 -10.59 -17.61
C GLY A 507 9.62 -11.19 -16.33
N ALA A 508 9.90 -10.59 -15.17
CA ALA A 508 9.39 -11.05 -13.88
C ALA A 508 7.86 -10.92 -13.79
N SER A 509 7.30 -9.82 -14.28
CA SER A 509 5.84 -9.58 -14.31
C SER A 509 5.13 -10.55 -15.24
N ALA A 510 5.71 -10.83 -16.41
CA ALA A 510 5.18 -11.83 -17.34
C ALA A 510 5.25 -13.26 -16.77
N ALA A 511 6.34 -13.61 -16.08
CA ALA A 511 6.53 -14.93 -15.47
C ALA A 511 5.66 -15.18 -14.24
N SER A 512 5.22 -14.14 -13.54
CA SER A 512 4.29 -14.23 -12.41
C SER A 512 2.82 -14.31 -12.84
N GLY A 513 2.52 -14.11 -14.13
CA GLY A 513 1.15 -14.10 -14.65
C GLY A 513 0.49 -12.72 -14.62
N ALA A 514 1.21 -11.67 -14.19
CA ALA A 514 0.76 -10.28 -14.19
C ALA A 514 0.83 -9.67 -15.61
N THR A 515 0.04 -10.22 -16.54
CA THR A 515 0.11 -9.90 -17.97
C THR A 515 -0.33 -8.48 -18.29
N ALA A 516 -1.28 -7.91 -17.55
CA ALA A 516 -1.71 -6.51 -17.68
C ALA A 516 -0.59 -5.55 -17.24
N ILE A 517 0.03 -5.82 -16.08
CA ILE A 517 1.18 -5.07 -15.58
C ILE A 517 2.35 -5.15 -16.57
N ALA A 518 2.67 -6.35 -17.06
CA ALA A 518 3.71 -6.54 -18.06
C ALA A 518 3.42 -5.73 -19.34
N ALA A 519 2.17 -5.73 -19.83
CA ALA A 519 1.77 -4.97 -21.00
C ALA A 519 1.87 -3.45 -20.78
N GLY A 520 1.45 -2.96 -19.61
CA GLY A 520 1.61 -1.56 -19.20
C GLY A 520 3.07 -1.14 -19.17
N LEU A 521 3.93 -1.94 -18.52
CA LEU A 521 5.39 -1.73 -18.49
C LEU A 521 6.00 -1.69 -19.90
N ILE A 522 5.58 -2.59 -20.79
CA ILE A 522 6.07 -2.62 -22.18
C ILE A 522 5.72 -1.32 -22.92
N VAL A 523 4.50 -0.81 -22.76
CA VAL A 523 4.09 0.45 -23.41
C VAL A 523 4.82 1.65 -22.81
N GLY A 524 4.90 1.71 -21.47
CA GLY A 524 5.63 2.76 -20.75
C GLY A 524 7.10 2.81 -21.16
N PHE A 525 7.80 1.69 -21.06
CA PHE A 525 9.22 1.57 -21.43
C PHE A 525 9.46 1.77 -22.92
N ALA A 526 8.54 1.35 -23.80
CA ALA A 526 8.64 1.63 -25.24
C ALA A 526 8.62 3.15 -25.53
N LEU A 527 7.71 3.90 -24.89
CA LEU A 527 7.67 5.36 -25.00
C LEU A 527 8.91 6.00 -24.38
N HIS A 528 9.34 5.47 -23.24
CA HIS A 528 10.53 5.92 -22.53
C HIS A 528 11.79 5.80 -23.40
N ASN A 529 12.10 4.59 -23.87
CA ASN A 529 13.29 4.27 -24.67
C ASN A 529 13.38 5.10 -25.95
N ALA A 530 12.24 5.42 -26.58
CA ALA A 530 12.20 6.32 -27.73
C ALA A 530 12.82 7.71 -27.42
N THR A 531 12.61 8.22 -26.21
CA THR A 531 13.15 9.52 -25.79
C THR A 531 14.61 9.46 -25.35
N GLU A 532 15.10 8.32 -24.86
CA GLU A 532 16.50 8.14 -24.46
C GLU A 532 17.48 8.17 -25.65
N GLY A 533 16.99 7.77 -26.83
CA GLY A 533 17.75 7.91 -28.08
C GLY A 533 18.18 9.37 -28.35
N PHE A 534 17.41 10.36 -27.87
CA PHE A 534 17.81 11.76 -27.93
C PHE A 534 19.00 12.08 -27.02
N GLY A 535 19.08 11.45 -25.83
CA GLY A 535 20.20 11.60 -24.90
C GLY A 535 21.52 11.11 -25.49
N ILE A 536 21.50 9.98 -26.21
CA ILE A 536 22.67 9.44 -26.93
C ILE A 536 23.06 10.34 -28.11
N ALA A 537 22.06 10.88 -28.81
CA ALA A 537 22.28 11.72 -29.99
C ALA A 537 22.75 13.14 -29.67
N ALA A 538 22.33 13.71 -28.53
CA ALA A 538 22.64 15.07 -28.11
C ALA A 538 24.14 15.44 -28.13
N PRO A 539 25.08 14.64 -27.62
CA PRO A 539 26.51 14.96 -27.70
C PRO A 539 27.07 14.94 -29.13
N LEU A 540 26.44 14.21 -30.06
CA LEU A 540 26.87 14.07 -31.45
C LEU A 540 26.34 15.20 -32.35
N ALA A 541 25.09 15.59 -32.12
CA ALA A 541 24.34 16.53 -32.93
C ALA A 541 25.11 17.84 -33.17
N GLY A 542 25.35 18.16 -34.45
CA GLY A 542 26.04 19.38 -34.87
C GLY A 542 27.56 19.41 -34.64
N LYS A 543 28.15 18.35 -34.06
CA LYS A 543 29.61 18.24 -33.81
C LYS A 543 30.26 17.18 -34.68
N VAL A 544 29.63 16.02 -34.82
CA VAL A 544 30.11 14.88 -35.62
C VAL A 544 28.90 14.25 -36.31
N VAL A 545 29.06 13.77 -37.55
CA VAL A 545 28.01 13.02 -38.25
C VAL A 545 28.34 11.53 -38.15
N PRO A 546 27.76 10.80 -37.18
CA PRO A 546 28.06 9.37 -36.99
C PRO A 546 27.58 8.55 -38.19
N SER A 547 28.29 7.48 -38.54
CA SER A 547 27.84 6.53 -39.56
C SER A 547 26.58 5.79 -39.10
N TRP A 548 25.82 5.23 -40.04
CA TRP A 548 24.67 4.39 -39.70
C TRP A 548 25.05 3.15 -38.90
N ALA A 549 26.26 2.61 -39.11
CA ALA A 549 26.78 1.52 -38.30
C ALA A 549 27.03 1.95 -36.84
N GLN A 550 27.53 3.17 -36.62
CA GLN A 550 27.72 3.72 -35.27
C GLN A 550 26.39 3.99 -34.56
N ILE A 551 25.39 4.51 -35.27
CA ILE A 551 24.03 4.65 -34.73
C ILE A 551 23.41 3.30 -34.42
N GLY A 552 23.55 2.34 -35.35
CA GLY A 552 23.12 0.96 -35.18
C GLY A 552 23.69 0.35 -33.90
N LEU A 553 25.00 0.45 -33.74
CA LEU A 553 25.70 -0.06 -32.56
C LEU A 553 25.27 0.64 -31.27
N ALA A 554 25.13 1.97 -31.28
CA ALA A 554 24.68 2.71 -30.10
C ALA A 554 23.27 2.30 -29.66
N GLY A 555 22.34 2.12 -30.61
CA GLY A 555 21.00 1.62 -30.29
C GLY A 555 21.00 0.16 -29.83
N LEU A 556 21.86 -0.70 -30.37
CA LEU A 556 22.00 -2.08 -29.88
C LEU A 556 22.56 -2.13 -28.45
N VAL A 557 23.54 -1.30 -28.13
CA VAL A 557 24.14 -1.22 -26.78
C VAL A 557 23.14 -0.68 -25.77
N ALA A 558 22.32 0.29 -26.16
CA ALA A 558 21.37 0.94 -25.26
C ALA A 558 20.01 0.20 -25.17
N GLY A 559 19.44 -0.31 -26.26
CA GLY A 559 18.13 -0.97 -26.28
C GLY A 559 18.18 -2.49 -26.24
N GLY A 560 19.26 -3.11 -26.72
CA GLY A 560 19.45 -4.57 -26.67
C GLY A 560 19.36 -5.16 -25.26
N PRO A 561 19.88 -4.50 -24.22
CA PRO A 561 19.74 -4.99 -22.85
C PRO A 561 18.30 -5.17 -22.35
N THR A 562 17.30 -4.40 -22.82
CA THR A 562 15.88 -4.63 -22.47
C THR A 562 15.43 -6.03 -22.85
N PHE A 563 15.80 -6.49 -24.04
CA PHE A 563 15.52 -7.84 -24.48
C PHE A 563 16.16 -8.88 -23.57
N PHE A 564 17.48 -8.76 -23.32
CA PHE A 564 18.19 -9.72 -22.47
C PHE A 564 17.67 -9.72 -21.03
N GLY A 565 17.40 -8.54 -20.47
CA GLY A 565 16.79 -8.39 -19.15
C GLY A 565 15.42 -9.09 -19.10
N THR A 566 14.62 -8.96 -20.15
CA THR A 566 13.32 -9.64 -20.27
C THR A 566 13.47 -11.16 -20.24
N LEU A 567 14.46 -11.71 -20.95
CA LEU A 567 14.72 -13.15 -20.91
C LEU A 567 15.16 -13.61 -19.52
N VAL A 568 16.06 -12.86 -18.88
CA VAL A 568 16.60 -13.19 -17.55
C VAL A 568 15.52 -13.08 -16.48
N GLY A 569 14.72 -12.01 -16.49
CA GLY A 569 13.66 -11.78 -15.51
C GLY A 569 12.53 -12.79 -15.62
N TYR A 570 12.25 -13.29 -16.82
CA TYR A 570 11.28 -14.35 -17.02
C TYR A 570 11.78 -15.71 -16.47
N ALA A 571 13.09 -15.97 -16.57
CA ALA A 571 13.70 -17.23 -16.12
C ALA A 571 14.07 -17.24 -14.61
N PHE A 572 14.39 -16.07 -14.03
CA PHE A 572 14.90 -15.95 -12.66
C PHE A 572 14.24 -14.79 -11.91
N ASN A 573 13.50 -15.10 -10.84
CA ASN A 573 12.90 -14.10 -9.96
C ASN A 573 13.67 -14.06 -8.62
N SER A 574 14.50 -13.04 -8.42
CA SER A 574 15.26 -12.82 -7.17
C SER A 574 15.20 -11.35 -6.75
N PRO A 575 14.62 -11.03 -5.57
CA PRO A 575 14.58 -9.66 -5.05
C PRO A 575 15.97 -9.03 -4.88
N VAL A 576 16.96 -9.82 -4.43
CA VAL A 576 18.35 -9.37 -4.24
C VAL A 576 18.96 -8.96 -5.58
N LEU A 577 18.75 -9.77 -6.62
CA LEU A 577 19.29 -9.51 -7.93
C LEU A 577 18.59 -8.32 -8.60
N SER A 578 17.28 -8.20 -8.42
CA SER A 578 16.50 -7.03 -8.86
C SER A 578 17.01 -5.75 -8.21
N VAL A 579 17.17 -5.73 -6.88
CA VAL A 579 17.72 -4.56 -6.16
C VAL A 579 19.13 -4.23 -6.62
N LEU A 580 20.00 -5.23 -6.83
CA LEU A 580 21.35 -5.02 -7.35
C LEU A 580 21.33 -4.31 -8.71
N PHE A 581 20.51 -4.80 -9.65
CA PHE A 581 20.44 -4.24 -11.00
C PHE A 581 19.78 -2.86 -11.04
N LEU A 582 18.69 -2.65 -10.30
CA LEU A 582 18.06 -1.34 -10.18
C LEU A 582 19.01 -0.32 -9.56
N ALA A 583 19.77 -0.72 -8.53
CA ALA A 583 20.79 0.13 -7.91
C ALA A 583 21.95 0.46 -8.87
N THR A 584 22.39 -0.50 -9.68
CA THR A 584 23.36 -0.24 -10.75
C THR A 584 22.81 0.72 -11.81
N ALA A 585 21.55 0.58 -12.22
CA ALA A 585 20.89 1.50 -13.13
C ALA A 585 20.83 2.93 -12.58
N ILE A 586 20.42 3.09 -11.31
CA ILE A 586 20.41 4.39 -10.62
C ILE A 586 21.80 5.03 -10.67
N GLY A 587 22.84 4.26 -10.32
CA GLY A 587 24.20 4.78 -10.32
C GLY A 587 24.69 5.19 -11.72
N ALA A 588 24.37 4.40 -12.74
CA ALA A 588 24.70 4.71 -14.13
C ALA A 588 24.01 5.98 -14.63
N LEU A 589 22.71 6.14 -14.33
CA LEU A 589 21.92 7.31 -14.72
C LEU A 589 22.41 8.58 -14.04
N VAL A 590 22.72 8.55 -12.75
CA VAL A 590 23.29 9.70 -12.03
C VAL A 590 24.61 10.13 -12.66
N PHE A 591 25.47 9.19 -13.05
CA PHE A 591 26.70 9.49 -13.77
C PHE A 591 26.42 10.18 -15.12
N VAL A 592 25.53 9.62 -15.94
CA VAL A 592 25.14 10.16 -17.25
C VAL A 592 24.55 11.57 -17.13
N ILE A 593 23.65 11.79 -16.17
CA ILE A 593 23.08 13.12 -15.88
C ILE A 593 24.20 14.12 -15.57
N GLY A 594 25.19 13.72 -14.77
CA GLY A 594 26.37 14.53 -14.47
C GLY A 594 27.13 14.97 -15.72
N GLU A 595 27.33 14.06 -16.67
CA GLU A 595 28.00 14.37 -17.94
C GLU A 595 27.18 15.29 -18.85
N LEU A 596 25.87 15.03 -19.01
CA LEU A 596 24.99 15.89 -19.81
C LEU A 596 24.87 17.29 -19.20
N TRP A 597 24.84 17.38 -17.87
CA TRP A 597 24.84 18.64 -17.13
C TRP A 597 26.15 19.41 -17.30
N SER A 598 27.29 18.71 -17.29
CA SER A 598 28.62 19.28 -17.59
C SER A 598 28.66 19.88 -19.00
N VAL A 599 28.09 19.18 -19.99
CA VAL A 599 27.95 19.70 -21.36
C VAL A 599 27.06 20.95 -21.38
N LEU A 600 25.90 20.92 -20.72
CA LEU A 600 24.97 22.05 -20.66
C LEU A 600 25.61 23.29 -20.05
N LYS A 601 26.36 23.13 -18.95
CA LYS A 601 27.10 24.20 -18.28
C LYS A 601 28.13 24.86 -19.20
N LYS A 602 28.89 24.07 -19.97
CA LYS A 602 29.90 24.59 -20.93
C LYS A 602 29.28 25.41 -22.05
N THR A 603 28.03 25.12 -22.42
CA THR A 603 27.32 25.83 -23.49
C THR A 603 26.49 27.03 -23.02
N GLY A 604 26.43 27.28 -21.71
CA GLY A 604 25.63 28.34 -21.08
C GLY A 604 24.22 27.88 -20.70
N VAL A 605 23.93 27.89 -19.41
CA VAL A 605 22.59 27.56 -18.88
C VAL A 605 21.68 28.76 -19.09
N THR A 606 20.67 28.62 -19.95
CA THR A 606 19.68 29.66 -20.27
C THR A 606 18.34 29.33 -19.63
N VAL A 607 17.44 30.32 -19.52
CA VAL A 607 16.05 30.10 -19.09
C VAL A 607 15.34 29.08 -19.99
N ALA A 608 15.61 29.11 -21.30
CA ALA A 608 15.07 28.12 -22.23
C ALA A 608 15.56 26.71 -21.90
N ALA A 609 16.86 26.53 -21.61
CA ALA A 609 17.39 25.24 -21.21
C ALA A 609 16.78 24.73 -19.90
N THR A 610 16.70 25.55 -18.84
CA THR A 610 16.11 25.13 -17.56
C THR A 610 14.61 24.85 -17.65
N SER A 611 13.88 25.59 -18.51
CA SER A 611 12.47 25.30 -18.83
C SER A 611 12.34 23.93 -19.49
N MET A 612 13.28 23.56 -20.36
CA MET A 612 13.27 22.27 -21.05
C MET A 612 13.63 21.10 -20.13
N VAL A 613 14.48 21.28 -19.11
CA VAL A 613 14.64 20.29 -18.02
C VAL A 613 13.29 20.03 -17.36
N SER A 614 12.56 21.09 -17.02
CA SER A 614 11.25 20.99 -16.37
C SER A 614 10.22 20.32 -17.29
N ALA A 615 10.22 20.64 -18.59
CA ALA A 615 9.33 20.04 -19.57
C ALA A 615 9.62 18.55 -19.78
N GLY A 616 10.90 18.14 -19.81
CA GLY A 616 11.29 16.73 -19.90
C GLY A 616 10.84 15.94 -18.69
N PHE A 617 11.06 16.48 -17.49
CA PHE A 617 10.57 15.89 -16.25
C PHE A 617 9.04 15.76 -16.25
N ALA A 618 8.33 16.83 -16.61
CA ALA A 618 6.87 16.85 -16.64
C ALA A 618 6.31 15.85 -17.66
N LEU A 619 6.93 15.71 -18.84
CA LEU A 619 6.50 14.72 -19.82
C LEU A 619 6.68 13.30 -19.30
N ALA A 620 7.84 12.99 -18.69
CA ALA A 620 8.09 11.67 -18.13
C ALA A 620 7.06 11.34 -17.02
N PHE A 621 6.82 12.28 -16.11
CA PHE A 621 5.79 12.16 -15.07
C PHE A 621 4.37 12.00 -15.63
N ILE A 622 3.98 12.80 -16.63
CA ILE A 622 2.65 12.70 -17.25
C ILE A 622 2.50 11.37 -17.99
N THR A 623 3.56 10.87 -18.63
CA THR A 623 3.55 9.58 -19.30
C THR A 623 3.29 8.46 -18.30
N GLU A 624 3.99 8.47 -17.17
CA GLU A 624 3.74 7.53 -16.07
C GLU A 624 2.32 7.66 -15.52
N LEU A 625 1.87 8.88 -15.23
CA LEU A 625 0.51 9.13 -14.74
C LEU A 625 -0.56 8.62 -15.72
N ILE A 626 -0.35 8.76 -17.03
CA ILE A 626 -1.25 8.22 -18.05
C ILE A 626 -1.22 6.69 -18.06
N VAL A 627 -0.05 6.07 -17.84
CA VAL A 627 0.07 4.62 -17.70
C VAL A 627 -0.64 4.15 -16.44
N ASP A 628 -0.49 4.82 -15.29
CA ASP A 628 -1.20 4.48 -14.05
C ASP A 628 -2.72 4.65 -14.18
N LEU A 629 -3.17 5.74 -14.83
CA LEU A 629 -4.60 6.02 -15.04
C LEU A 629 -5.28 5.05 -16.02
N ASN A 630 -4.55 4.52 -17.01
CA ASN A 630 -5.09 3.62 -18.03
C ASN A 630 -4.73 2.14 -17.82
N GLY A 631 -3.71 1.87 -17.01
CA GLY A 631 -3.18 0.56 -16.69
C GLY A 631 -3.76 -0.03 -15.40
N GLY A 632 -4.87 0.54 -14.90
CA GLY A 632 -5.58 0.10 -13.70
C GLY A 632 -5.52 -1.42 -13.52
N GLY A 633 -4.79 -1.82 -12.48
CA GLY A 633 -4.55 -3.19 -12.07
C GLY A 633 -3.87 -3.19 -10.71
#